data_AF-A0A2V5SP60-F1
#
_entry.id   AF-A0A2V5SP60-F1
#
_cell.length_a   1.000
_cell.length_b   1.000
_cell.length_c   1.000
_cell.angle_alpha   90.00
_cell.angle_beta   90.00
_cell.angle_gamma   90.00
#
_symmetry.space_group_name_H-M   'P 1'
#
loop_
_entity.id
_entity.type
_entity.pdbx_description
1 polymer ?
#
loop_
_entity_poly.entity_id
_entity_poly.type
_entity_poly.pdbx_seq_one_letter_code
_entity_poly.pdbx_strand_id
1 'polypeptide(L)'
;MERVSYEVFARKYRPQTFDDLVGQAHVSRTLKNAVAQNRLAHAYLFVGPRGIGKTSTARILAKSLNCIHGPTVTPCGVCDNCREIAAGNSLDVIEIDGASNNSVEDVRQLRDNVRYAPAQGRYKIYLIDEVHMLSAQAFNALLKTLEEPPAHVKFIFATTEPQKVLPTILSRCQRFDLHRIPSNLIAQHLQFIAGKEKITLEPAAAHAIARGAEGGLRDAESMLDQLVAFCGETISEADVLNVFGFTGEQTVIDLTERILRGETPGALELLYQQSEDGKDMMRLMSDLIVYLRDLLVFKAKPDALKEDADPDLQKSLSAHAELIATDRLLELIDQFAAAEGRMKWAPNKKLHFEVAIIRAIQSLGQATLDEVIENLSALRGGKAVAGIGDAGRQESAERKAEITDPGYSKNKAETARVSESPSSYKTAQPSADVDPARVWEQLSAKIPPQKAFLRTSAAAAHVLGIEGRNLLLGFSSDEKAMMEILGTQANRKFLEALLHEVTGKDWTLKISVKEELPPKHSMSSQTGKSSRTDDFKDDPLIQEALEMFKGEIRP
;
A
#
# COMPACT_ATOMS: atom_id res chain seq x y z
N MET A 1 -36.60 -29.85 -4.32
CA MET A 1 -35.38 -29.30 -3.67
C MET A 1 -35.18 -27.91 -4.24
N GLU A 2 -35.64 -26.88 -3.54
CA GLU A 2 -35.21 -25.51 -3.85
C GLU A 2 -33.69 -25.48 -3.76
N ARG A 3 -33.02 -25.08 -4.85
CA ARG A 3 -31.60 -24.76 -4.80
C ARG A 3 -31.47 -23.53 -3.92
N VAL A 4 -31.26 -23.74 -2.62
CA VAL A 4 -30.85 -22.66 -1.71
C VAL A 4 -29.50 -22.20 -2.26
N SER A 5 -29.49 -21.05 -2.94
CA SER A 5 -28.24 -20.47 -3.42
C SER A 5 -27.40 -20.17 -2.18
N TYR A 6 -26.20 -20.73 -2.12
CA TYR A 6 -25.25 -20.41 -1.07
C TYR A 6 -25.03 -18.89 -1.04
N GLU A 7 -25.33 -18.27 0.09
CA GLU A 7 -25.12 -16.84 0.31
C GLU A 7 -23.98 -16.68 1.31
N VAL A 8 -22.91 -16.02 0.85
CA VAL A 8 -21.70 -15.72 1.66
C VAL A 8 -22.09 -15.00 2.94
N PHE A 9 -21.48 -15.37 4.07
CA PHE A 9 -21.81 -14.78 5.38
C PHE A 9 -21.76 -13.25 5.39
N ALA A 10 -20.78 -12.65 4.71
CA ALA A 10 -20.64 -11.20 4.56
C ALA A 10 -21.86 -10.48 3.94
N ARG A 11 -22.71 -11.21 3.22
CA ARG A 11 -23.97 -10.71 2.66
C ARG A 11 -25.15 -11.08 3.56
N LYS A 12 -25.22 -12.34 4.01
CA LYS A 12 -26.29 -12.88 4.86
C LYS A 12 -26.41 -12.14 6.19
N TYR A 13 -25.28 -11.84 6.83
CA TYR A 13 -25.19 -11.17 8.14
C TYR A 13 -25.00 -9.66 8.05
N ARG A 14 -25.19 -9.08 6.86
CA ARG A 14 -25.07 -7.63 6.68
C ARG A 14 -26.03 -6.90 7.64
N PRO A 15 -25.55 -5.94 8.45
CA PRO A 15 -26.36 -5.18 9.39
C PRO A 15 -27.60 -4.56 8.74
N GLN A 16 -28.78 -4.75 9.36
CA GLN A 16 -30.05 -4.25 8.86
C GLN A 16 -30.51 -3.00 9.59
N THR A 17 -30.10 -2.85 10.84
CA THR A 17 -30.42 -1.70 11.70
C THR A 17 -29.15 -1.07 12.28
N PHE A 18 -29.29 0.12 12.86
CA PHE A 18 -28.19 0.84 13.51
C PHE A 18 -27.65 0.12 14.77
N ASP A 19 -28.44 -0.78 15.38
CA ASP A 19 -28.03 -1.59 16.53
C ASP A 19 -27.18 -2.80 16.14
N ASP A 20 -27.32 -3.28 14.90
CA ASP A 20 -26.54 -4.40 14.37
C ASP A 20 -25.12 -3.96 13.93
N LEU A 21 -24.79 -2.66 13.99
CA LEU A 21 -23.49 -2.13 13.60
C LEU A 21 -22.45 -2.37 14.71
N VAL A 22 -21.60 -3.38 14.50
CA VAL A 22 -20.52 -3.74 15.42
C VAL A 22 -19.43 -2.66 15.43
N GLY A 23 -19.06 -2.19 16.63
CA GLY A 23 -17.90 -1.30 16.84
C GLY A 23 -18.09 0.17 16.43
N GLN A 24 -19.28 0.58 15.99
CA GLN A 24 -19.53 1.95 15.48
C GLN A 24 -20.59 2.72 16.30
N ALA A 25 -20.55 2.59 17.63
CA ALA A 25 -21.57 3.14 18.53
C ALA A 25 -21.71 4.67 18.42
N HIS A 26 -20.61 5.41 18.21
CA HIS A 26 -20.61 6.87 18.08
C HIS A 26 -21.32 7.34 16.81
N VAL A 27 -21.07 6.68 15.67
CA VAL A 27 -21.75 6.98 14.40
C VAL A 27 -23.22 6.63 14.48
N SER A 28 -23.52 5.41 14.97
CA SER A 28 -24.89 4.92 15.16
C SER A 28 -25.70 5.91 16.01
N ARG A 29 -25.25 6.25 17.22
CA ARG A 29 -25.93 7.20 18.11
C ARG A 29 -26.19 8.56 17.45
N THR A 30 -25.21 9.09 16.74
CA THR A 30 -25.33 10.41 16.10
C THR A 30 -26.35 10.40 14.97
N LEU A 31 -26.35 9.36 14.12
CA LEU A 31 -27.34 9.20 13.05
C LEU A 31 -28.75 8.97 13.61
N LYS A 32 -28.88 8.14 14.65
CA LYS A 32 -30.15 7.93 15.35
C LYS A 32 -30.74 9.25 15.85
N ASN A 33 -29.91 10.09 16.48
CA ASN A 33 -30.33 11.41 16.96
C ASN A 33 -30.72 12.35 15.81
N ALA A 34 -29.96 12.37 14.73
CA ALA A 34 -30.25 13.20 13.56
C ALA A 34 -31.60 12.84 12.92
N VAL A 35 -31.89 11.54 12.80
CA VAL A 35 -33.18 11.05 12.29
C VAL A 35 -34.32 11.38 13.26
N ALA A 36 -34.15 11.12 14.56
CA ALA A 36 -35.18 11.40 15.57
C ALA A 36 -35.54 12.89 15.67
N GLN A 37 -34.55 13.78 15.52
CA GLN A 37 -34.73 15.23 15.58
C GLN A 37 -35.09 15.85 14.23
N ASN A 38 -35.23 15.04 13.17
CA ASN A 38 -35.42 15.49 11.78
C ASN A 38 -34.37 16.54 11.34
N ARG A 39 -33.13 16.43 11.85
CA ARG A 39 -31.99 17.29 11.52
C ARG A 39 -31.11 16.61 10.48
N LEU A 40 -31.70 16.39 9.31
CA LEU A 40 -31.08 15.62 8.23
C LEU A 40 -30.23 16.52 7.33
N ALA A 41 -28.92 16.27 7.27
CA ALA A 41 -28.04 16.89 6.29
C ALA A 41 -28.47 16.56 4.85
N HIS A 42 -28.04 17.38 3.88
CA HIS A 42 -28.25 17.10 2.47
C HIS A 42 -27.19 16.14 1.91
N ALA A 43 -26.00 16.11 2.51
CA ALA A 43 -24.91 15.22 2.14
C ALA A 43 -24.20 14.62 3.36
N TYR A 44 -23.91 13.32 3.30
CA TYR A 44 -23.19 12.55 4.32
C TYR A 44 -21.91 11.97 3.71
N LEU A 45 -20.82 11.94 4.46
CA LEU A 45 -19.58 11.30 4.05
C LEU A 45 -19.10 10.31 5.11
N PHE A 46 -19.14 9.02 4.78
CA PHE A 46 -18.61 7.94 5.60
C PHE A 46 -17.16 7.64 5.22
N VAL A 47 -16.27 7.75 6.19
CA VAL A 47 -14.82 7.60 6.00
C VAL A 47 -14.32 6.44 6.85
N GLY A 48 -13.40 5.66 6.30
CA GLY A 48 -12.61 4.69 7.07
C GLY A 48 -12.17 3.49 6.25
N PRO A 49 -11.37 2.58 6.83
CA PRO A 49 -10.87 1.39 6.16
C PRO A 49 -11.96 0.52 5.50
N ARG A 50 -11.54 -0.36 4.58
CA ARG A 50 -12.43 -1.34 3.97
C ARG A 50 -13.01 -2.28 5.05
N GLY A 51 -14.23 -2.76 4.82
CA GLY A 51 -14.82 -3.83 5.63
C GLY A 51 -15.43 -3.41 6.99
N ILE A 52 -15.31 -2.16 7.41
CA ILE A 52 -15.80 -1.65 8.71
C ILE A 52 -17.30 -1.28 8.75
N GLY A 53 -18.01 -1.39 7.63
CA GLY A 53 -19.46 -1.13 7.56
C GLY A 53 -19.90 0.24 7.00
N LYS A 54 -19.08 0.92 6.19
CA LYS A 54 -19.44 2.20 5.54
C LYS A 54 -20.72 2.10 4.69
N THR A 55 -20.72 1.24 3.68
CA THR A 55 -21.87 1.01 2.78
C THR A 55 -23.06 0.44 3.54
N SER A 56 -22.84 -0.40 4.56
CA SER A 56 -23.90 -0.92 5.42
C SER A 56 -24.59 0.21 6.20
N THR A 57 -23.82 1.11 6.81
CA THR A 57 -24.33 2.30 7.52
C THR A 57 -25.11 3.21 6.56
N ALA A 58 -24.61 3.42 5.35
CA ALA A 58 -25.30 4.17 4.31
C ALA A 58 -26.66 3.57 3.93
N ARG A 59 -26.74 2.25 3.74
CA ARG A 59 -28.00 1.56 3.46
C ARG A 59 -28.98 1.63 4.63
N ILE A 60 -28.50 1.51 5.87
CA ILE A 60 -29.35 1.64 7.06
C ILE A 60 -29.93 3.06 7.15
N LEU A 61 -29.12 4.08 6.88
CA LEU A 61 -29.58 5.47 6.82
C LEU A 61 -30.62 5.64 5.70
N ALA A 62 -30.37 5.10 4.50
CA ALA A 62 -31.33 5.16 3.40
C ALA A 62 -32.68 4.50 3.75
N LYS A 63 -32.66 3.32 4.39
CA LYS A 63 -33.86 2.66 4.92
C LYS A 63 -34.58 3.51 5.96
N SER A 64 -33.83 4.13 6.87
CA SER A 64 -34.38 4.98 7.93
C SER A 64 -35.12 6.20 7.37
N LEU A 65 -34.64 6.74 6.25
CA LEU A 65 -35.23 7.88 5.56
C LEU A 65 -36.44 7.52 4.70
N ASN A 66 -36.38 6.38 3.98
CA ASN A 66 -37.39 5.99 2.99
C ASN A 66 -38.36 4.90 3.46
N CYS A 67 -38.25 4.40 4.70
CA CYS A 67 -39.25 3.50 5.27
C CYS A 67 -40.65 4.15 5.20
N ILE A 68 -41.69 3.34 5.02
CA ILE A 68 -43.09 3.80 5.02
C ILE A 68 -43.44 4.50 6.34
N HIS A 69 -42.90 4.01 7.45
CA HIS A 69 -43.03 4.60 8.79
C HIS A 69 -41.95 5.67 9.08
N GLY A 70 -41.14 6.02 8.10
CA GLY A 70 -40.01 6.95 8.24
C GLY A 70 -40.39 8.42 8.10
N PRO A 71 -39.49 9.37 8.42
CA PRO A 71 -38.14 9.15 8.95
C PRO A 71 -38.17 8.49 10.34
N THR A 72 -37.51 7.35 10.49
CA THR A 72 -37.53 6.56 11.74
C THR A 72 -36.15 6.01 12.05
N VAL A 73 -35.83 5.94 13.34
CA VAL A 73 -34.56 5.40 13.85
C VAL A 73 -34.47 3.88 13.64
N THR A 74 -35.62 3.21 13.66
CA THR A 74 -35.75 1.75 13.55
C THR A 74 -36.56 1.42 12.29
N PRO A 75 -35.91 1.30 11.12
CA PRO A 75 -36.61 0.91 9.90
C PRO A 75 -37.24 -0.48 10.06
N CYS A 76 -38.44 -0.68 9.53
CA CYS A 76 -39.20 -1.91 9.81
C CYS A 76 -38.62 -3.18 9.16
N GLY A 77 -37.80 -3.05 8.11
CA GLY A 77 -37.19 -4.18 7.41
C GLY A 77 -38.15 -5.02 6.55
N VAL A 78 -39.45 -4.81 6.67
CA VAL A 78 -40.49 -5.63 6.02
C VAL A 78 -41.26 -4.93 4.90
N CYS A 79 -41.24 -3.60 4.84
CA CYS A 79 -41.90 -2.87 3.75
C CYS A 79 -41.11 -2.95 2.45
N ASP A 80 -41.77 -2.71 1.32
CA ASP A 80 -41.17 -2.81 -0.02
C ASP A 80 -39.93 -1.91 -0.14
N ASN A 81 -40.03 -0.64 0.27
CA ASN A 81 -38.86 0.27 0.32
C ASN A 81 -37.69 -0.31 1.13
N CYS A 82 -37.94 -0.92 2.29
CA CYS A 82 -36.85 -1.48 3.11
C CYS A 82 -36.23 -2.72 2.47
N ARG A 83 -37.05 -3.59 1.85
CA ARG A 83 -36.59 -4.81 1.16
C ARG A 83 -35.80 -4.45 -0.09
N GLU A 84 -36.29 -3.50 -0.89
CA GLU A 84 -35.62 -3.05 -2.11
C GLU A 84 -34.26 -2.40 -1.82
N ILE A 85 -34.19 -1.54 -0.79
CA ILE A 85 -32.93 -0.94 -0.36
C ILE A 85 -31.98 -1.99 0.21
N ALA A 86 -32.48 -3.02 0.91
CA ALA A 86 -31.64 -4.11 1.40
C ALA A 86 -31.03 -4.91 0.24
N ALA A 87 -31.85 -5.22 -0.77
CA ALA A 87 -31.46 -5.95 -1.97
C ALA A 87 -30.58 -5.13 -2.92
N GLY A 88 -30.63 -3.79 -2.84
CA GLY A 88 -29.88 -2.87 -3.70
C GLY A 88 -30.54 -2.64 -5.06
N ASN A 89 -31.86 -2.79 -5.16
CA ASN A 89 -32.64 -2.61 -6.39
C ASN A 89 -33.73 -1.53 -6.29
N SER A 90 -33.63 -0.65 -5.28
CA SER A 90 -34.56 0.46 -5.07
C SER A 90 -34.43 1.52 -6.16
N LEU A 91 -35.56 1.99 -6.70
CA LEU A 91 -35.58 3.06 -7.70
C LEU A 91 -35.19 4.43 -7.11
N ASP A 92 -35.44 4.62 -5.81
CA ASP A 92 -35.15 5.87 -5.10
C ASP A 92 -33.82 5.87 -4.37
N VAL A 93 -33.09 4.76 -4.38
CA VAL A 93 -31.77 4.64 -3.74
C VAL A 93 -30.81 4.09 -4.77
N ILE A 94 -30.11 5.00 -5.43
CA ILE A 94 -29.21 4.69 -6.54
C ILE A 94 -27.82 4.50 -5.96
N GLU A 95 -27.37 3.24 -5.95
CA GLU A 95 -26.01 2.88 -5.54
C GLU A 95 -25.07 2.91 -6.74
N ILE A 96 -23.97 3.66 -6.61
CA ILE A 96 -22.99 3.86 -7.65
C ILE A 96 -21.62 3.53 -7.07
N ASP A 97 -20.93 2.60 -7.71
CA ASP A 97 -19.53 2.36 -7.43
C ASP A 97 -18.68 3.38 -8.19
N GLY A 98 -18.00 4.26 -7.46
CA GLY A 98 -17.13 5.28 -8.01
C GLY A 98 -15.92 4.72 -8.76
N ALA A 99 -15.53 3.45 -8.52
CA ALA A 99 -14.48 2.80 -9.30
C ALA A 99 -14.96 2.42 -10.72
N SER A 100 -16.23 2.00 -10.83
CA SER A 100 -16.84 1.53 -12.08
C SER A 100 -17.50 2.66 -12.89
N ASN A 101 -17.95 3.73 -12.23
CA ASN A 101 -18.70 4.85 -12.83
C ASN A 101 -17.97 6.18 -12.60
N ASN A 102 -16.71 6.27 -13.00
CA ASN A 102 -15.85 7.42 -12.73
C ASN A 102 -15.90 8.52 -13.80
N SER A 103 -16.68 8.32 -14.88
CA SER A 103 -16.70 9.22 -16.02
C SER A 103 -17.56 10.47 -15.74
N VAL A 104 -17.24 11.55 -16.45
CA VAL A 104 -18.01 12.81 -16.35
C VAL A 104 -19.43 12.64 -16.85
N GLU A 105 -19.64 11.75 -17.83
CA GLU A 105 -20.94 11.55 -18.46
C GLU A 105 -21.91 10.84 -17.52
N ASP A 106 -21.45 9.80 -16.80
CA ASP A 106 -22.25 9.09 -15.80
C ASP A 106 -22.77 10.07 -14.72
N VAL A 107 -21.89 10.98 -14.30
CA VAL A 107 -22.22 11.98 -13.28
C VAL A 107 -23.10 13.11 -13.82
N ARG A 108 -22.99 13.46 -15.11
CA ARG A 108 -23.93 14.40 -15.76
C ARG A 108 -25.32 13.80 -15.85
N GLN A 109 -25.43 12.54 -16.27
CA GLN A 109 -26.70 11.82 -16.29
C GLN A 109 -27.31 11.75 -14.89
N LEU A 110 -26.48 11.48 -13.88
CA LEU A 110 -26.92 11.56 -12.48
C LEU A 110 -27.49 12.93 -12.16
N ARG A 111 -26.73 13.99 -12.39
CA ARG A 111 -27.10 15.39 -12.11
C ARG A 111 -28.43 15.77 -12.76
N ASP A 112 -28.64 15.37 -14.00
CA ASP A 112 -29.87 15.68 -14.73
C ASP A 112 -31.05 14.90 -14.13
N ASN A 113 -30.81 13.67 -13.66
CA ASN A 113 -31.80 12.86 -12.95
C ASN A 113 -32.12 13.33 -11.53
N VAL A 114 -31.25 14.12 -10.89
CA VAL A 114 -31.45 14.67 -9.53
C VAL A 114 -32.68 15.58 -9.46
N ARG A 115 -33.05 16.23 -10.57
CA ARG A 115 -34.16 17.18 -10.62
C ARG A 115 -35.54 16.52 -10.48
N TYR A 116 -35.64 15.24 -10.79
CA TYR A 116 -36.91 14.51 -10.71
C TYR A 116 -37.22 14.09 -9.26
N ALA A 117 -38.50 14.13 -8.90
CA ALA A 117 -39.02 13.65 -7.63
C ALA A 117 -38.78 12.14 -7.45
N PRO A 118 -38.74 11.65 -6.20
CA PRO A 118 -38.70 10.20 -5.93
C PRO A 118 -39.98 9.50 -6.40
N ALA A 119 -39.87 8.22 -6.76
CA ALA A 119 -40.95 7.42 -7.30
C ALA A 119 -41.91 6.88 -6.22
N GLN A 120 -41.37 6.34 -5.12
CA GLN A 120 -42.14 5.74 -4.03
C GLN A 120 -41.72 6.24 -2.64
N GLY A 121 -40.44 6.56 -2.47
CA GLY A 121 -39.85 7.04 -1.23
C GLY A 121 -40.07 8.53 -0.97
N ARG A 122 -39.65 8.97 0.22
CA ARG A 122 -39.67 10.40 0.61
C ARG A 122 -38.49 11.16 0.02
N TYR A 123 -37.36 10.48 -0.12
CA TYR A 123 -36.11 11.06 -0.60
C TYR A 123 -35.56 10.22 -1.75
N LYS A 124 -34.96 10.91 -2.73
CA LYS A 124 -34.10 10.32 -3.75
C LYS A 124 -32.66 10.36 -3.25
N ILE A 125 -32.11 9.19 -2.98
CA ILE A 125 -30.82 9.01 -2.31
C ILE A 125 -29.80 8.52 -3.32
N TYR A 126 -28.68 9.22 -3.42
CA TYR A 126 -27.53 8.80 -4.22
C TYR A 126 -26.43 8.32 -3.29
N LEU A 127 -26.17 7.02 -3.29
CA LEU A 127 -25.09 6.39 -2.55
C LEU A 127 -23.90 6.17 -3.50
N ILE A 128 -22.82 6.94 -3.33
CA ILE A 128 -21.60 6.76 -4.12
C ILE A 128 -20.52 6.14 -3.22
N ASP A 129 -20.22 4.87 -3.48
CA ASP A 129 -19.14 4.15 -2.81
C ASP A 129 -17.79 4.42 -3.49
N GLU A 130 -16.71 4.32 -2.72
CA GLU A 130 -15.34 4.69 -3.11
C GLU A 130 -15.28 6.00 -3.92
N VAL A 131 -15.94 7.06 -3.41
CA VAL A 131 -16.11 8.34 -4.12
C VAL A 131 -14.77 8.96 -4.56
N HIS A 132 -13.68 8.67 -3.85
CA HIS A 132 -12.34 9.14 -4.19
C HIS A 132 -11.81 8.63 -5.55
N MET A 133 -12.46 7.62 -6.15
CA MET A 133 -12.15 7.08 -7.46
C MET A 133 -12.81 7.87 -8.61
N LEU A 134 -13.72 8.80 -8.32
CA LEU A 134 -14.31 9.67 -9.33
C LEU A 134 -13.26 10.60 -9.95
N SER A 135 -13.40 10.87 -11.26
CA SER A 135 -12.56 11.86 -11.94
C SER A 135 -12.80 13.28 -11.39
N ALA A 136 -11.78 14.13 -11.43
CA ALA A 136 -11.89 15.52 -10.97
C ALA A 136 -12.98 16.29 -11.73
N GLN A 137 -13.18 16.01 -13.03
CA GLN A 137 -14.25 16.63 -13.80
C GLN A 137 -15.64 16.15 -13.36
N ALA A 138 -15.79 14.86 -13.02
CA ALA A 138 -17.03 14.31 -12.48
C ALA A 138 -17.38 14.95 -11.13
N PHE A 139 -16.39 15.11 -10.25
CA PHE A 139 -16.58 15.83 -8.98
C PHE A 139 -17.09 17.26 -9.15
N ASN A 140 -16.48 18.02 -10.07
CA ASN A 140 -16.89 19.39 -10.34
C ASN A 140 -18.33 19.48 -10.89
N ALA A 141 -18.79 18.46 -11.62
CA ALA A 141 -20.16 18.40 -12.12
C ALA A 141 -21.21 18.26 -11.01
N LEU A 142 -20.84 17.70 -9.84
CA LEU A 142 -21.72 17.56 -8.67
C LEU A 142 -21.75 18.78 -7.77
N LEU A 143 -20.74 19.66 -7.82
CA LEU A 143 -20.59 20.76 -6.85
C LEU A 143 -21.81 21.69 -6.82
N LYS A 144 -22.33 22.10 -7.98
CA LYS A 144 -23.53 22.97 -8.03
C LYS A 144 -24.74 22.30 -7.38
N THR A 145 -24.90 21.00 -7.57
CA THR A 145 -26.00 20.23 -6.99
C THR A 145 -25.81 19.97 -5.50
N LEU A 146 -24.57 19.90 -5.02
CA LEU A 146 -24.25 19.79 -3.59
C LEU A 146 -24.39 21.13 -2.86
N GLU A 147 -24.17 22.25 -3.55
CA GLU A 147 -24.38 23.60 -3.02
C GLU A 147 -25.87 23.92 -2.85
N GLU A 148 -26.67 23.61 -3.87
CA GLU A 148 -28.11 23.89 -3.88
C GLU A 148 -28.91 22.60 -4.20
N PRO A 149 -28.89 21.60 -3.29
CA PRO A 149 -29.59 20.35 -3.52
C PRO A 149 -31.11 20.54 -3.41
N PRO A 150 -31.92 19.91 -4.28
CA PRO A 150 -33.36 19.84 -4.08
C PRO A 150 -33.71 19.21 -2.73
N ALA A 151 -34.79 19.67 -2.09
CA ALA A 151 -35.16 19.24 -0.73
C ALA A 151 -35.40 17.73 -0.59
N HIS A 152 -35.83 17.08 -1.68
CA HIS A 152 -36.07 15.64 -1.75
C HIS A 152 -34.80 14.82 -2.03
N VAL A 153 -33.64 15.45 -2.24
CA VAL A 153 -32.41 14.75 -2.63
C VAL A 153 -31.47 14.64 -1.44
N LYS A 154 -30.86 13.47 -1.27
CA LYS A 154 -29.82 13.21 -0.28
C LYS A 154 -28.63 12.53 -0.93
N PHE A 155 -27.43 13.02 -0.65
CA PHE A 155 -26.19 12.38 -1.06
C PHE A 155 -25.56 11.62 0.11
N ILE A 156 -25.09 10.42 -0.16
CA ILE A 156 -24.30 9.62 0.79
C ILE A 156 -23.05 9.18 0.06
N PHE A 157 -21.90 9.62 0.55
CA PHE A 157 -20.60 9.26 0.02
C PHE A 157 -19.91 8.29 0.98
N ALA A 158 -19.19 7.32 0.44
CA ALA A 158 -18.28 6.48 1.21
C ALA A 158 -16.88 6.50 0.58
N THR A 159 -15.84 6.51 1.43
CA THR A 159 -14.45 6.46 0.95
C THR A 159 -13.53 5.77 1.94
N THR A 160 -12.56 5.03 1.42
CA THR A 160 -11.39 4.56 2.16
C THR A 160 -10.27 5.60 2.24
N GLU A 161 -10.24 6.57 1.33
CA GLU A 161 -9.17 7.56 1.18
C GLU A 161 -9.74 9.00 1.22
N PRO A 162 -9.98 9.56 2.41
CA PRO A 162 -10.56 10.91 2.54
C PRO A 162 -9.64 12.01 1.96
N GLN A 163 -8.33 11.82 1.99
CA GLN A 163 -7.34 12.77 1.46
C GLN A 163 -7.42 12.98 -0.05
N LYS A 164 -7.96 12.01 -0.79
CA LYS A 164 -8.16 12.10 -2.25
C LYS A 164 -9.47 12.79 -2.61
N VAL A 165 -10.37 13.01 -1.65
CA VAL A 165 -11.64 13.71 -1.87
C VAL A 165 -11.39 15.22 -1.84
N LEU A 166 -11.97 15.94 -2.80
CA LEU A 166 -11.78 17.39 -2.91
C LEU A 166 -12.28 18.13 -1.64
N PRO A 167 -11.51 19.09 -1.10
CA PRO A 167 -11.92 19.88 0.07
C PRO A 167 -13.27 20.61 -0.11
N THR A 168 -13.62 20.96 -1.35
CA THR A 168 -14.90 21.58 -1.70
C THR A 168 -16.10 20.67 -1.40
N ILE A 169 -15.93 19.35 -1.48
CA ILE A 169 -16.98 18.38 -1.13
C ILE A 169 -16.99 18.12 0.37
N LEU A 170 -15.80 17.97 0.97
CA LEU A 170 -15.66 17.76 2.42
C LEU A 170 -16.37 18.87 3.21
N SER A 171 -16.25 20.12 2.78
CA SER A 171 -16.90 21.28 3.41
C SER A 171 -18.43 21.30 3.31
N ARG A 172 -19.02 20.56 2.37
CA ARG A 172 -20.48 20.48 2.14
C ARG A 172 -21.10 19.19 2.67
N CYS A 173 -20.29 18.26 3.20
CA CYS A 173 -20.76 16.99 3.72
C CYS A 173 -20.66 16.95 5.25
N GLN A 174 -21.64 16.31 5.90
CA GLN A 174 -21.46 15.88 7.27
C GLN A 174 -20.56 14.64 7.29
N ARG A 175 -19.33 14.79 7.79
CA ARG A 175 -18.34 13.71 7.86
C ARG A 175 -18.56 12.81 9.08
N PHE A 176 -18.48 11.51 8.86
CA PHE A 176 -18.52 10.46 9.87
C PHE A 176 -17.32 9.53 9.68
N ASP A 177 -16.42 9.53 10.65
CA ASP A 177 -15.26 8.62 10.68
C ASP A 177 -15.65 7.32 11.40
N LEU A 178 -15.63 6.22 10.65
CA LEU A 178 -15.78 4.86 11.17
C LEU A 178 -14.38 4.32 11.51
N HIS A 179 -14.25 3.73 12.68
CA HIS A 179 -12.97 3.24 13.19
C HIS A 179 -12.79 1.74 12.86
N ARG A 180 -11.55 1.24 12.95
CA ARG A 180 -11.31 -0.21 12.92
C ARG A 180 -12.02 -0.86 14.10
N ILE A 181 -12.63 -2.03 13.87
CA ILE A 181 -13.37 -2.75 14.90
C ILE A 181 -12.35 -3.51 15.76
N PRO A 182 -12.40 -3.40 17.10
CA PRO A 182 -11.54 -4.17 17.99
C PRO A 182 -11.62 -5.68 17.73
N SER A 183 -10.49 -6.38 17.78
CA SER A 183 -10.41 -7.82 17.49
C SER A 183 -11.33 -8.65 18.39
N ASN A 184 -11.49 -8.27 19.66
CA ASN A 184 -12.39 -8.94 20.60
C ASN A 184 -13.86 -8.88 20.14
N LEU A 185 -14.31 -7.74 19.62
CA LEU A 185 -15.67 -7.59 19.10
C LEU A 185 -15.88 -8.38 17.81
N ILE A 186 -14.86 -8.44 16.93
CA ILE A 186 -14.93 -9.29 15.73
C ILE A 186 -15.03 -10.76 16.12
N ALA A 187 -14.17 -11.24 17.03
CA ALA A 187 -14.19 -12.63 17.48
C ALA A 187 -15.54 -13.02 18.10
N GLN A 188 -16.12 -12.17 18.95
CA GLN A 188 -17.45 -12.37 19.52
C GLN A 188 -18.54 -12.45 18.44
N HIS A 189 -18.48 -11.58 17.44
CA HIS A 189 -19.44 -11.60 16.32
C HIS A 189 -19.28 -12.85 15.45
N LEU A 190 -18.06 -13.30 15.19
CA LEU A 190 -17.80 -14.55 14.46
C LEU A 190 -18.33 -15.76 15.23
N GLN A 191 -18.15 -15.81 16.56
CA GLN A 191 -18.74 -16.85 17.40
C GLN A 191 -20.26 -16.84 17.35
N PHE A 192 -20.89 -15.66 17.33
CA PHE A 192 -22.33 -15.53 17.15
C PHE A 192 -22.82 -16.08 15.80
N ILE A 193 -22.11 -15.79 14.71
CA ILE A 193 -22.39 -16.35 13.37
C ILE A 193 -22.21 -17.86 13.38
N ALA A 194 -21.09 -18.35 13.92
CA ALA A 194 -20.80 -19.78 14.01
C ALA A 194 -21.91 -20.53 14.77
N GLY A 195 -22.37 -20.00 15.90
CA GLY A 195 -23.48 -20.58 16.66
C GLY A 195 -24.80 -20.64 15.88
N LYS A 196 -25.10 -19.64 15.04
CA LYS A 196 -26.31 -19.63 14.20
C LYS A 196 -26.24 -20.62 13.04
N GLU A 197 -25.06 -20.76 12.43
CA GLU A 197 -24.83 -21.70 11.33
C GLU A 197 -24.50 -23.12 11.81
N LYS A 198 -24.46 -23.34 13.14
CA LYS A 198 -24.10 -24.61 13.79
C LYS A 198 -22.67 -25.08 13.48
N ILE A 199 -21.76 -24.13 13.35
CA ILE A 199 -20.32 -24.36 13.17
C ILE A 199 -19.66 -24.33 14.56
N THR A 200 -18.75 -25.28 14.80
CA THR A 200 -17.90 -25.32 15.98
C THR A 200 -16.62 -24.51 15.69
N LEU A 201 -16.63 -23.24 16.07
CA LEU A 201 -15.49 -22.34 15.96
C LEU A 201 -14.80 -22.21 17.33
N GLU A 202 -13.55 -22.67 17.42
CA GLU A 202 -12.77 -22.50 18.65
C GLU A 202 -12.52 -21.01 18.96
N PRO A 203 -12.50 -20.60 20.24
CA PRO A 203 -12.21 -19.21 20.60
C PRO A 203 -10.87 -18.70 20.03
N ALA A 204 -9.81 -19.51 20.12
CA ALA A 204 -8.51 -19.16 19.55
C ALA A 204 -8.57 -18.96 18.02
N ALA A 205 -9.35 -19.79 17.30
CA ALA A 205 -9.58 -19.63 15.87
C ALA A 205 -10.32 -18.31 15.55
N ALA A 206 -11.35 -17.97 16.33
CA ALA A 206 -12.07 -16.70 16.17
C ALA A 206 -11.15 -15.49 16.35
N HIS A 207 -10.27 -15.52 17.36
CA HIS A 207 -9.27 -14.49 17.57
C HIS A 207 -8.22 -14.44 16.45
N ALA A 208 -7.77 -15.60 15.94
CA ALA A 208 -6.84 -15.65 14.80
C ALA A 208 -7.44 -15.03 13.53
N ILE A 209 -8.72 -15.30 13.22
CA ILE A 209 -9.44 -14.65 12.11
C ILE A 209 -9.55 -13.15 12.37
N ALA A 210 -9.93 -12.74 13.59
CA ALA A 210 -10.10 -11.33 13.94
C ALA A 210 -8.80 -10.53 13.83
N ARG A 211 -7.66 -11.09 14.26
CA ARG A 211 -6.33 -10.51 14.03
C ARG A 211 -6.08 -10.36 12.53
N GLY A 212 -6.40 -11.39 11.75
CA GLY A 212 -6.16 -11.38 10.32
C GLY A 212 -7.03 -10.50 9.46
N ALA A 213 -8.19 -10.13 9.96
CA ALA A 213 -9.07 -9.17 9.30
C ALA A 213 -8.70 -7.71 9.56
N GLU A 214 -7.72 -7.43 10.44
CA GLU A 214 -7.25 -6.09 10.79
C GLU A 214 -8.38 -5.09 11.12
N GLY A 215 -9.45 -5.53 11.77
CA GLY A 215 -10.57 -4.67 12.12
C GLY A 215 -11.66 -4.52 11.05
N GLY A 216 -11.55 -5.20 9.91
CA GLY A 216 -12.57 -5.26 8.85
C GLY A 216 -13.52 -6.44 9.04
N LEU A 217 -14.75 -6.19 9.51
CA LEU A 217 -15.72 -7.27 9.78
C LEU A 217 -16.10 -8.05 8.52
N ARG A 218 -16.25 -7.36 7.37
CA ARG A 218 -16.55 -8.02 6.10
C ARG A 218 -15.48 -9.04 5.71
N ASP A 219 -14.21 -8.70 5.95
CA ASP A 219 -13.10 -9.56 5.60
C ASP A 219 -13.05 -10.75 6.57
N ALA A 220 -13.29 -10.52 7.87
CA ALA A 220 -13.43 -11.58 8.88
C ALA A 220 -14.56 -12.58 8.54
N GLU A 221 -15.75 -12.09 8.18
CA GLU A 221 -16.88 -12.93 7.77
C GLU A 221 -16.57 -13.72 6.48
N SER A 222 -15.84 -13.11 5.55
CA SER A 222 -15.40 -13.79 4.31
C SER A 222 -14.37 -14.88 4.60
N MET A 223 -13.49 -14.68 5.58
CA MET A 223 -12.51 -15.67 6.01
C MET A 223 -13.17 -16.85 6.72
N LEU A 224 -14.17 -16.59 7.58
CA LEU A 224 -14.96 -17.66 8.19
C LEU A 224 -15.69 -18.49 7.13
N ASP A 225 -16.29 -17.84 6.14
CA ASP A 225 -16.98 -18.50 5.01
C ASP A 225 -16.02 -19.42 4.23
N GLN A 226 -14.81 -18.96 3.96
CA GLN A 226 -13.77 -19.75 3.31
C GLN A 226 -13.33 -20.95 4.18
N LEU A 227 -13.12 -20.75 5.48
CA LEU A 227 -12.75 -21.84 6.39
C LEU A 227 -13.82 -22.92 6.48
N VAL A 228 -15.10 -22.56 6.48
CA VAL A 228 -16.20 -23.53 6.42
C VAL A 228 -16.12 -24.37 5.15
N ALA A 229 -15.78 -23.75 4.02
CA ALA A 229 -15.62 -24.46 2.75
C ALA A 229 -14.42 -25.44 2.74
N PHE A 230 -13.34 -25.14 3.49
CA PHE A 230 -12.13 -25.98 3.54
C PHE A 230 -12.16 -27.06 4.64
N CYS A 231 -12.59 -26.70 5.85
CA CYS A 231 -12.48 -27.51 7.06
C CYS A 231 -13.81 -28.17 7.48
N GLY A 232 -14.93 -27.70 6.92
CA GLY A 232 -16.27 -28.17 7.28
C GLY A 232 -16.82 -27.49 8.53
N GLU A 233 -17.36 -28.28 9.46
CA GLU A 233 -18.12 -27.77 10.62
C GLU A 233 -17.25 -27.46 11.84
N THR A 234 -16.02 -27.96 11.91
CA THR A 234 -15.11 -27.76 13.05
C THR A 234 -13.89 -26.98 12.58
N ILE A 235 -13.65 -25.81 13.17
CA ILE A 235 -12.56 -24.91 12.79
C ILE A 235 -11.69 -24.65 14.02
N SER A 236 -10.44 -25.14 13.97
CA SER A 236 -9.42 -24.92 14.99
C SER A 236 -8.50 -23.76 14.64
N GLU A 237 -7.69 -23.28 15.59
CA GLU A 237 -6.71 -22.22 15.31
C GLU A 237 -5.69 -22.65 14.24
N ALA A 238 -5.21 -23.89 14.31
CA ALA A 238 -4.24 -24.42 13.35
C ALA A 238 -4.77 -24.37 11.90
N ASP A 239 -6.07 -24.63 11.71
CA ASP A 239 -6.72 -24.52 10.41
C ASP A 239 -6.65 -23.10 9.85
N VAL A 240 -6.96 -22.10 10.69
CA VAL A 240 -6.89 -20.67 10.30
C VAL A 240 -5.47 -20.30 9.88
N LEU A 241 -4.48 -20.69 10.70
CA LEU A 241 -3.08 -20.38 10.45
C LEU A 241 -2.57 -21.03 9.15
N ASN A 242 -3.01 -22.24 8.84
CA ASN A 242 -2.57 -22.97 7.65
C ASN A 242 -3.28 -22.49 6.38
N VAL A 243 -4.59 -22.26 6.42
CA VAL A 243 -5.36 -21.81 5.24
C VAL A 243 -4.95 -20.42 4.79
N PHE A 244 -4.73 -19.49 5.72
CA PHE A 244 -4.38 -18.11 5.38
C PHE A 244 -2.88 -17.80 5.44
N GLY A 245 -2.04 -18.79 5.75
CA GLY A 245 -0.60 -18.60 5.89
C GLY A 245 -0.25 -17.64 7.03
N PHE A 246 -1.08 -17.56 8.07
CA PHE A 246 -0.80 -16.73 9.24
C PHE A 246 0.17 -17.41 10.18
N THR A 247 0.96 -16.59 10.85
CA THR A 247 1.91 -17.05 11.85
C THR A 247 1.23 -17.11 13.22
N GLY A 248 1.52 -18.16 13.98
CA GLY A 248 1.04 -18.29 15.35
C GLY A 248 1.70 -17.26 16.26
N GLU A 249 1.00 -16.87 17.33
CA GLU A 249 1.51 -15.89 18.30
C GLU A 249 2.79 -16.37 18.99
N GLN A 250 2.86 -17.66 19.32
CA GLN A 250 4.06 -18.28 19.90
C GLN A 250 5.29 -18.15 18.99
N THR A 251 5.12 -18.27 17.67
CA THR A 251 6.22 -18.11 16.72
C THR A 251 6.79 -16.69 16.72
N VAL A 252 5.94 -15.67 16.90
CA VAL A 252 6.39 -14.26 16.99
C VAL A 252 7.14 -14.03 18.32
N ILE A 253 6.65 -14.63 19.40
CA ILE A 253 7.31 -14.61 20.72
C ILE A 253 8.68 -15.28 20.62
N ASP A 254 8.76 -16.50 20.07
CA ASP A 254 10.00 -17.26 19.91
C ASP A 254 11.01 -16.54 19.02
N LEU A 255 10.54 -15.92 17.92
CA LEU A 255 11.40 -15.13 17.04
C LEU A 255 11.97 -13.92 17.77
N THR A 256 11.13 -13.22 18.55
CA THR A 256 11.56 -12.08 19.35
C THR A 256 12.57 -12.51 20.40
N GLU A 257 12.33 -13.62 21.10
CA GLU A 257 13.25 -14.15 22.10
C GLU A 257 14.64 -14.41 21.52
N ARG A 258 14.70 -15.09 20.37
CA ARG A 258 15.97 -15.39 19.67
C ARG A 258 16.69 -14.12 19.22
N ILE A 259 15.95 -13.11 18.76
CA ILE A 259 16.53 -11.80 18.41
C ILE A 259 17.10 -11.10 19.65
N LEU A 260 16.36 -11.04 20.75
CA LEU A 260 16.77 -10.37 21.98
C LEU A 260 17.98 -11.04 22.64
N ARG A 261 18.08 -12.38 22.56
CA ARG A 261 19.23 -13.17 23.04
C ARG A 261 20.44 -13.13 22.10
N GLY A 262 20.29 -12.57 20.90
CA GLY A 262 21.35 -12.52 19.89
C GLY A 262 21.62 -13.83 19.15
N GLU A 263 20.66 -14.77 19.18
CA GLU A 263 20.76 -16.10 18.56
C GLU A 263 20.49 -16.05 17.06
N THR A 264 21.43 -15.49 16.29
CA THR A 264 21.28 -15.32 14.82
C THR A 264 20.95 -16.63 14.09
N PRO A 265 21.66 -17.76 14.30
CA PRO A 265 21.35 -19.00 13.59
C PRO A 265 19.93 -19.49 13.89
N GLY A 266 19.52 -19.44 15.16
CA GLY A 266 18.20 -19.90 15.58
C GLY A 266 17.08 -19.01 15.02
N ALA A 267 17.27 -17.69 14.97
CA ALA A 267 16.28 -16.78 14.40
C ALA A 267 16.10 -17.00 12.88
N LEU A 268 17.21 -17.21 12.16
CA LEU A 268 17.19 -17.48 10.72
C LEU A 268 16.59 -18.85 10.39
N GLU A 269 16.85 -19.88 11.21
CA GLU A 269 16.25 -21.20 11.05
C GLU A 269 14.73 -21.15 11.25
N LEU A 270 14.24 -20.41 12.26
CA LEU A 270 12.81 -20.23 12.46
C LEU A 270 12.16 -19.51 11.28
N LEU A 271 12.78 -18.43 10.78
CA LEU A 271 12.30 -17.71 9.59
C LEU A 271 12.31 -18.60 8.34
N TYR A 272 13.34 -19.44 8.19
CA TYR A 272 13.43 -20.41 7.10
C TYR A 272 12.25 -21.39 7.15
N GLN A 273 11.97 -21.97 8.33
CA GLN A 273 10.84 -22.88 8.53
C GLN A 273 9.51 -22.22 8.19
N GLN A 274 9.25 -21.01 8.70
CA GLN A 274 8.01 -20.29 8.38
C GLN A 274 7.86 -19.99 6.88
N SER A 275 8.97 -19.75 6.18
CA SER A 275 8.96 -19.58 4.73
C SER A 275 8.65 -20.87 3.98
N GLU A 276 9.18 -22.02 4.41
CA GLU A 276 8.88 -23.32 3.80
C GLU A 276 7.44 -23.76 4.09
N ASP A 277 6.90 -23.42 5.26
CA ASP A 277 5.50 -23.64 5.65
C ASP A 277 4.52 -22.70 4.91
N GLY A 278 5.01 -21.85 4.01
CA GLY A 278 4.19 -20.98 3.16
C GLY A 278 3.56 -19.79 3.89
N LYS A 279 4.11 -19.39 5.03
CA LYS A 279 3.58 -18.25 5.82
C LYS A 279 3.86 -16.91 5.14
N ASP A 280 2.99 -15.93 5.38
CA ASP A 280 3.17 -14.58 4.83
C ASP A 280 4.28 -13.82 5.59
N MET A 281 5.42 -13.63 4.92
CA MET A 281 6.57 -12.91 5.48
C MET A 281 6.28 -11.43 5.79
N MET A 282 5.46 -10.74 4.98
CA MET A 282 5.06 -9.35 5.28
C MET A 282 4.30 -9.29 6.59
N ARG A 283 3.40 -10.23 6.75
CA ARG A 283 2.58 -10.29 7.94
C ARG A 283 3.39 -10.65 9.18
N LEU A 284 4.29 -11.64 9.08
CA LEU A 284 5.20 -11.97 10.18
C LEU A 284 6.06 -10.76 10.60
N MET A 285 6.50 -9.93 9.65
CA MET A 285 7.20 -8.68 9.95
C MET A 285 6.30 -7.68 10.69
N SER A 286 5.08 -7.45 10.20
CA SER A 286 4.12 -6.56 10.87
C SER A 286 3.77 -7.05 12.27
N ASP A 287 3.54 -8.36 12.45
CA ASP A 287 3.23 -8.97 13.74
C ASP A 287 4.41 -8.81 14.72
N LEU A 288 5.65 -8.98 14.25
CA LEU A 288 6.86 -8.73 15.03
C LEU A 288 6.95 -7.26 15.49
N ILE A 289 6.67 -6.30 14.61
CA ILE A 289 6.69 -4.87 14.95
C ILE A 289 5.61 -4.55 15.99
N VAL A 290 4.41 -5.10 15.84
CA VAL A 290 3.31 -4.94 16.82
C VAL A 290 3.72 -5.51 18.17
N TYR A 291 4.33 -6.70 18.20
CA TYR A 291 4.81 -7.31 19.44
C TYR A 291 5.88 -6.46 20.13
N LEU A 292 6.87 -5.93 19.37
CA LEU A 292 7.89 -5.02 19.91
C LEU A 292 7.28 -3.71 20.45
N ARG A 293 6.25 -3.18 19.78
CA ARG A 293 5.49 -2.03 20.28
C ARG A 293 4.79 -2.36 21.60
N ASP A 294 4.14 -3.51 21.69
CA ASP A 294 3.44 -3.93 22.91
C ASP A 294 4.42 -4.14 24.06
N LEU A 295 5.62 -4.67 23.78
CA LEU A 295 6.72 -4.73 24.73
C LEU A 295 7.15 -3.33 25.22
N LEU A 296 7.26 -2.35 24.32
CA LEU A 296 7.60 -0.97 24.67
C LEU A 296 6.53 -0.33 25.57
N VAL A 297 5.25 -0.52 25.20
CA VAL A 297 4.12 -0.04 26.00
C VAL A 297 4.10 -0.71 27.37
N PHE A 298 4.35 -2.01 27.45
CA PHE A 298 4.45 -2.75 28.71
C PHE A 298 5.56 -2.17 29.62
N LYS A 299 6.74 -1.87 29.06
CA LYS A 299 7.84 -1.23 29.82
C LYS A 299 7.49 0.17 30.32
N ALA A 300 6.76 0.96 29.52
CA ALA A 300 6.37 2.32 29.90
C ALA A 300 5.22 2.34 30.91
N LYS A 301 4.26 1.43 30.77
CA LYS A 301 3.09 1.30 31.64
C LYS A 301 2.66 -0.17 31.73
N PRO A 302 3.12 -0.91 32.77
CA PRO A 302 2.81 -2.33 32.96
C PRO A 302 1.31 -2.63 33.07
N ASP A 303 0.51 -1.64 33.48
CA ASP A 303 -0.93 -1.75 33.65
C ASP A 303 -1.73 -1.53 32.35
N ALA A 304 -1.12 -1.01 31.29
CA ALA A 304 -1.84 -0.61 30.06
C ALA A 304 -2.39 -1.79 29.25
N LEU A 305 -1.78 -2.98 29.39
CA LEU A 305 -2.13 -4.19 28.63
C LEU A 305 -2.88 -5.23 29.48
N LYS A 306 -3.17 -4.92 30.75
CA LYS A 306 -3.73 -5.89 31.71
C LYS A 306 -5.18 -6.29 31.45
N GLU A 307 -5.94 -5.46 30.76
CA GLU A 307 -7.40 -5.67 30.61
C GLU A 307 -7.78 -6.58 29.42
N ASP A 308 -6.87 -6.80 28.46
CA ASP A 308 -7.18 -7.51 27.20
C ASP A 308 -6.19 -8.62 26.79
N ALA A 309 -5.07 -8.81 27.50
CA ALA A 309 -4.00 -9.76 27.10
C ALA A 309 -4.07 -11.11 27.81
N ASP A 310 -3.76 -12.18 27.07
CA ASP A 310 -3.61 -13.55 27.59
C ASP A 310 -2.55 -13.61 28.72
N PRO A 311 -2.82 -14.28 29.86
CA PRO A 311 -1.85 -14.46 30.94
C PRO A 311 -0.48 -15.00 30.50
N ASP A 312 -0.42 -15.84 29.47
CA ASP A 312 0.84 -16.40 28.98
C ASP A 312 1.62 -15.38 28.13
N LEU A 313 0.92 -14.56 27.33
CA LEU A 313 1.52 -13.43 26.63
C LEU A 313 2.15 -12.42 27.62
N GLN A 314 1.47 -12.14 28.74
CA GLN A 314 1.99 -11.23 29.77
C GLN A 314 3.30 -11.73 30.39
N LYS A 315 3.43 -13.04 30.63
CA LYS A 315 4.69 -13.62 31.14
C LYS A 315 5.82 -13.45 30.15
N SER A 316 5.58 -13.72 28.87
CA SER A 316 6.58 -13.56 27.82
C SER A 316 6.99 -12.09 27.64
N LEU A 317 6.04 -11.16 27.68
CA LEU A 317 6.33 -9.72 27.64
C LEU A 317 7.17 -9.28 28.83
N SER A 318 6.88 -9.77 30.04
CA SER A 318 7.69 -9.48 31.24
C SER A 318 9.11 -10.01 31.11
N ALA A 319 9.29 -11.25 30.64
CA ALA A 319 10.61 -11.83 30.43
C ALA A 319 11.41 -11.05 29.38
N HIS A 320 10.80 -10.72 28.25
CA HIS A 320 11.45 -9.92 27.20
C HIS A 320 11.75 -8.49 27.64
N ALA A 321 10.94 -7.91 28.52
CA ALA A 321 11.15 -6.56 29.02
C ALA A 321 12.43 -6.43 29.85
N GLU A 322 12.86 -7.51 30.51
CA GLU A 322 14.11 -7.57 31.28
C GLU A 322 15.35 -7.71 30.39
N LEU A 323 15.21 -8.27 29.19
CA LEU A 323 16.34 -8.56 28.29
C LEU A 323 16.85 -7.35 27.51
N ILE A 324 16.07 -6.29 27.35
CA ILE A 324 16.39 -5.16 26.47
C ILE A 324 16.16 -3.81 27.11
N ALA A 325 17.07 -2.85 26.92
CA ALA A 325 16.87 -1.46 27.33
C ALA A 325 15.86 -0.72 26.42
N THR A 326 15.18 0.30 26.94
CA THR A 326 14.13 1.04 26.21
C THR A 326 14.66 1.68 24.92
N ASP A 327 15.85 2.28 24.95
CA ASP A 327 16.45 2.94 23.78
C ASP A 327 16.77 1.94 22.66
N ARG A 328 17.25 0.75 23.03
CA ARG A 328 17.51 -0.34 22.09
C ARG A 328 16.24 -0.90 21.47
N LEU A 329 15.17 -0.97 22.25
CA LEU A 329 13.87 -1.41 21.75
C LEU A 329 13.31 -0.42 20.70
N LEU A 330 13.48 0.88 20.91
CA LEU A 330 13.13 1.91 19.93
C LEU A 330 13.95 1.74 18.64
N GLU A 331 15.27 1.56 18.75
CA GLU A 331 16.14 1.29 17.59
C GLU A 331 15.70 0.05 16.81
N LEU A 332 15.33 -1.04 17.49
CA LEU A 332 14.82 -2.25 16.84
C LEU A 332 13.53 -1.99 16.07
N ILE A 333 12.56 -1.29 16.69
CA ILE A 333 11.28 -0.96 16.05
C ILE A 333 11.53 -0.15 14.78
N ASP A 334 12.38 0.86 14.83
CA ASP A 334 12.72 1.69 13.66
C ASP A 334 13.40 0.88 12.55
N GLN A 335 14.30 -0.05 12.92
CA GLN A 335 14.98 -0.92 11.95
C GLN A 335 14.01 -1.87 11.23
N PHE A 336 13.10 -2.51 11.98
CA PHE A 336 12.10 -3.40 11.39
C PHE A 336 11.05 -2.63 10.59
N ALA A 337 10.58 -1.47 11.06
CA ALA A 337 9.67 -0.62 10.29
C ALA A 337 10.30 -0.13 8.97
N ALA A 338 11.58 0.28 9.01
CA ALA A 338 12.32 0.64 7.80
C ALA A 338 12.53 -0.56 6.86
N ALA A 339 12.66 -1.78 7.39
CA ALA A 339 12.75 -3.00 6.59
C ALA A 339 11.40 -3.37 5.95
N GLU A 340 10.30 -3.28 6.70
CA GLU A 340 8.92 -3.52 6.22
C GLU A 340 8.59 -2.61 5.02
N GLY A 341 8.91 -1.31 5.11
CA GLY A 341 8.73 -0.36 4.01
C GLY A 341 9.49 -0.74 2.73
N ARG A 342 10.71 -1.29 2.88
CA ARG A 342 11.51 -1.80 1.76
C ARG A 342 10.96 -3.12 1.22
N MET A 343 10.47 -3.98 2.11
CA MET A 343 9.96 -5.30 1.79
C MET A 343 8.68 -5.27 0.95
N LYS A 344 7.85 -4.23 1.12
CA LYS A 344 6.60 -4.01 0.36
C LYS A 344 6.78 -4.09 -1.16
N TRP A 345 7.91 -3.60 -1.68
CA TRP A 345 8.20 -3.54 -3.12
C TRP A 345 9.29 -4.52 -3.57
N ALA A 346 9.76 -5.35 -2.64
CA ALA A 346 10.87 -6.25 -2.91
C ALA A 346 10.41 -7.55 -3.58
N PRO A 347 11.18 -8.07 -4.56
CA PRO A 347 10.88 -9.36 -5.19
C PRO A 347 11.13 -10.54 -4.24
N ASN A 348 12.14 -10.45 -3.36
CA ASN A 348 12.47 -11.49 -2.40
C ASN A 348 12.32 -10.98 -0.96
N LYS A 349 11.10 -11.09 -0.42
CA LYS A 349 10.75 -10.61 0.92
C LYS A 349 11.55 -11.33 2.02
N LYS A 350 11.76 -12.64 1.87
CA LYS A 350 12.54 -13.46 2.82
C LYS A 350 13.94 -12.89 3.03
N LEU A 351 14.67 -12.62 1.95
CA LEU A 351 16.03 -12.05 2.03
C LEU A 351 16.06 -10.72 2.80
N HIS A 352 15.07 -9.84 2.57
CA HIS A 352 14.99 -8.57 3.29
C HIS A 352 14.73 -8.76 4.79
N PHE A 353 13.92 -9.75 5.14
CA PHE A 353 13.67 -10.09 6.54
C PHE A 353 14.92 -10.71 7.19
N GLU A 354 15.60 -11.66 6.54
CA GLU A 354 16.86 -12.24 7.03
C GLU A 354 17.91 -11.15 7.32
N VAL A 355 18.10 -10.22 6.38
CA VAL A 355 19.02 -9.09 6.55
C VAL A 355 18.58 -8.17 7.68
N ALA A 356 17.28 -7.95 7.87
CA ALA A 356 16.76 -7.15 8.96
C ALA A 356 17.05 -7.79 10.33
N ILE A 357 16.83 -9.11 10.47
CA ILE A 357 17.14 -9.87 11.69
C ILE A 357 18.63 -9.79 12.01
N ILE A 358 19.50 -10.01 11.02
CA ILE A 358 20.96 -9.95 11.23
C ILE A 358 21.38 -8.56 11.69
N ARG A 359 20.86 -7.50 11.06
CA ARG A 359 21.16 -6.12 11.44
C ARG A 359 20.66 -5.78 12.83
N ALA A 360 19.45 -6.22 13.18
CA ALA A 360 18.86 -6.05 14.50
C ALA A 360 19.73 -6.67 15.59
N ILE A 361 20.13 -7.94 15.42
CA ILE A 361 20.99 -8.63 16.39
C ILE A 361 22.37 -7.96 16.50
N GLN A 362 22.97 -7.55 15.39
CA GLN A 362 24.23 -6.82 15.40
C GLN A 362 24.12 -5.48 16.14
N SER A 363 23.01 -4.76 15.97
CA SER A 363 22.75 -3.50 16.66
C SER A 363 22.67 -3.67 18.17
N LEU A 364 22.09 -4.78 18.64
CA LEU A 364 22.03 -5.11 20.07
C LEU A 364 23.40 -5.38 20.68
N GLY A 365 24.34 -5.95 19.91
CA GLY A 365 25.70 -6.25 20.36
C GLY A 365 26.70 -5.10 20.24
N GLN A 366 26.32 -3.96 19.64
CA GLN A 366 27.19 -2.78 19.58
C GLN A 366 27.18 -2.07 20.92
N ALA A 367 28.36 -1.73 21.47
CA ALA A 367 28.43 -0.91 22.68
C ALA A 367 27.78 0.46 22.45
N THR A 368 26.98 0.95 23.40
CA THR A 368 26.46 2.32 23.32
C THR A 368 27.60 3.32 23.46
N LEU A 369 27.44 4.52 22.89
CA LEU A 369 28.43 5.59 23.07
C LEU A 369 28.61 5.90 24.57
N ASP A 370 27.53 5.82 25.35
CA ASP A 370 27.55 6.02 26.80
C ASP A 370 28.32 4.92 27.52
N GLU A 371 28.17 3.65 27.17
CA GLU A 371 29.01 2.55 27.70
C GLU A 371 30.48 2.72 27.32
N VAL A 372 30.79 3.21 26.12
CA VAL A 372 32.16 3.49 25.70
C VAL A 372 32.73 4.68 26.50
N ILE A 373 31.94 5.72 26.77
CA ILE A 373 32.33 6.87 27.58
C ILE A 373 32.49 6.49 29.07
N GLU A 374 31.61 5.66 29.62
CA GLU A 374 31.72 5.11 30.97
C GLU A 374 32.97 4.23 31.11
N ASN A 375 33.24 3.35 30.14
CA ASN A 375 34.45 2.54 30.14
C ASN A 375 35.73 3.40 29.99
N LEU A 376 35.71 4.41 29.13
CA LEU A 376 36.84 5.34 28.96
C LEU A 376 37.07 6.23 30.19
N SER A 377 36.01 6.64 30.87
CA SER A 377 36.10 7.42 32.11
C SER A 377 36.53 6.55 33.30
N ALA A 378 36.10 5.28 33.37
CA ALA A 378 36.58 4.30 34.32
C ALA A 378 38.07 3.97 34.11
N LEU A 379 38.52 3.85 32.85
CA LEU A 379 39.94 3.68 32.49
C LEU A 379 40.79 4.91 32.82
N ARG A 380 40.25 6.13 32.67
CA ARG A 380 40.91 7.38 33.12
C ARG A 380 40.94 7.54 34.64
N GLY A 381 40.01 6.91 35.36
CA GLY A 381 39.87 6.99 36.82
C GLY A 381 40.81 6.08 37.63
N GLY A 382 41.68 5.31 36.99
CA GLY A 382 42.73 4.55 37.69
C GLY A 382 42.23 3.39 38.55
N LYS A 383 41.07 2.79 38.26
CA LYS A 383 40.68 1.49 38.82
C LYS A 383 41.05 0.39 37.85
N ALA A 384 41.91 -0.52 38.30
CA ALA A 384 42.29 -1.72 37.57
C ALA A 384 41.05 -2.57 37.25
N VAL A 385 40.84 -2.84 35.97
CA VAL A 385 39.87 -3.82 35.50
C VAL A 385 40.41 -5.20 35.88
N ALA A 386 39.73 -5.87 36.82
CA ALA A 386 39.98 -7.26 37.14
C ALA A 386 39.53 -8.15 35.96
N GLY A 387 40.47 -8.98 35.51
CA GLY A 387 40.40 -10.01 34.48
C GLY A 387 39.06 -10.39 33.86
N ILE A 388 38.99 -10.28 32.54
CA ILE A 388 38.16 -11.16 31.72
C ILE A 388 38.94 -12.48 31.62
N GLY A 389 38.46 -13.47 32.38
CA GLY A 389 38.91 -14.85 32.29
C GLY A 389 38.47 -15.47 30.97
N ASP A 390 39.46 -15.91 30.22
CA ASP A 390 39.36 -16.94 29.19
C ASP A 390 38.92 -18.26 29.84
N ALA A 391 37.78 -18.77 29.43
CA ALA A 391 37.32 -20.12 29.77
C ALA A 391 36.50 -20.69 28.62
N GLY A 392 37.13 -21.51 27.78
CA GLY A 392 36.43 -22.60 27.11
C GLY A 392 36.81 -22.89 25.66
N ARG A 393 38.08 -23.20 25.37
CA ARG A 393 38.39 -24.13 24.27
C ARG A 393 39.61 -24.97 24.60
N GLN A 394 39.34 -26.21 25.02
CA GLN A 394 40.33 -27.25 25.24
C GLN A 394 41.01 -27.65 23.93
N GLU A 395 42.34 -27.71 23.98
CA GLU A 395 43.20 -28.41 23.04
C GLU A 395 42.96 -29.93 23.11
N SER A 396 42.95 -30.56 21.94
CA SER A 396 43.37 -31.95 21.79
C SER A 396 44.28 -32.03 20.56
N ALA A 397 45.51 -32.45 20.83
CA ALA A 397 46.64 -32.48 19.92
C ALA A 397 46.75 -33.80 19.12
N GLU A 398 47.37 -33.66 17.95
CA GLU A 398 48.19 -34.61 17.20
C GLU A 398 47.57 -35.84 16.49
N ARG A 399 47.74 -35.86 15.16
CA ARG A 399 48.55 -36.89 14.46
C ARG A 399 49.03 -36.40 13.08
N LYS A 400 50.34 -36.53 12.85
CA LYS A 400 51.03 -36.37 11.57
C LYS A 400 50.70 -37.53 10.61
N ALA A 401 50.61 -37.24 9.31
CA ALA A 401 51.03 -38.13 8.23
C ALA A 401 51.49 -37.29 7.02
N GLU A 402 52.45 -37.86 6.31
CA GLU A 402 53.43 -37.26 5.41
C GLU A 402 53.12 -37.60 3.93
N ILE A 403 53.63 -36.80 2.98
CA ILE A 403 53.92 -37.13 1.54
C ILE A 403 52.66 -37.12 0.61
N THR A 404 52.54 -36.50 -0.58
CA THR A 404 53.42 -35.86 -1.59
C THR A 404 52.58 -34.93 -2.47
N ASP A 405 53.18 -33.84 -2.97
CA ASP A 405 52.76 -33.08 -4.16
C ASP A 405 53.31 -33.77 -5.43
N PRO A 406 52.73 -33.60 -6.64
CA PRO A 406 53.07 -32.42 -7.43
C PRO A 406 51.94 -31.85 -8.31
N GLY A 407 51.78 -30.53 -8.30
CA GLY A 407 51.20 -29.83 -9.45
C GLY A 407 50.90 -28.34 -9.31
N TYR A 408 51.85 -27.54 -9.81
CA TYR A 408 51.64 -26.33 -10.61
C TYR A 408 51.89 -24.92 -10.01
N SER A 409 52.81 -24.26 -10.73
CA SER A 409 53.37 -22.91 -10.72
C SER A 409 52.55 -21.70 -10.24
N LYS A 410 53.32 -20.82 -9.59
CA LYS A 410 53.09 -19.41 -9.21
C LYS A 410 52.63 -18.52 -10.38
N ASN A 411 51.71 -17.57 -10.10
CA ASN A 411 52.11 -16.16 -10.01
C ASN A 411 51.07 -15.22 -9.35
N LYS A 412 51.65 -14.29 -8.58
CA LYS A 412 51.14 -13.14 -7.82
C LYS A 412 50.00 -12.32 -8.46
N ALA A 413 49.01 -11.99 -7.64
CA ALA A 413 48.25 -10.74 -7.72
C ALA A 413 48.08 -10.17 -6.29
N GLU A 414 48.65 -9.00 -6.05
CA GLU A 414 48.49 -8.20 -4.83
C GLU A 414 47.36 -7.17 -5.03
N THR A 415 46.31 -7.35 -4.21
CA THR A 415 45.55 -6.34 -3.45
C THR A 415 45.68 -4.85 -3.78
N ALA A 416 44.55 -4.16 -3.90
CA ALA A 416 44.19 -3.06 -2.97
C ALA A 416 42.73 -2.60 -3.13
N ARG A 417 42.16 -2.23 -1.97
CA ARG A 417 40.81 -1.75 -1.67
C ARG A 417 40.52 -0.36 -2.28
N VAL A 418 39.24 -0.06 -2.52
CA VAL A 418 38.76 1.31 -2.76
C VAL A 418 37.78 1.73 -1.67
N SER A 419 38.09 2.85 -1.03
CA SER A 419 37.24 3.66 -0.17
C SER A 419 36.72 4.88 -0.94
N GLU A 420 35.46 5.25 -0.75
CA GLU A 420 34.86 6.55 -1.12
C GLU A 420 35.50 7.66 -0.24
N SER A 421 35.56 8.96 -0.56
CA SER A 421 34.66 9.88 -1.26
C SER A 421 35.47 11.12 -1.79
N PRO A 422 34.91 12.34 -1.91
CA PRO A 422 34.30 12.96 -3.09
C PRO A 422 35.16 14.11 -3.68
N SER A 423 35.03 14.43 -4.97
CA SER A 423 35.60 15.71 -5.47
C SER A 423 34.91 16.28 -6.70
N SER A 424 34.70 17.59 -6.61
CA SER A 424 34.25 18.58 -7.56
C SER A 424 34.91 18.55 -8.95
N TYR A 425 34.13 18.97 -9.94
CA TYR A 425 34.48 19.15 -11.34
C TYR A 425 35.79 19.92 -11.59
N LYS A 426 36.63 19.37 -12.48
CA LYS A 426 37.57 20.13 -13.33
C LYS A 426 37.36 19.75 -14.78
N THR A 427 37.07 20.75 -15.59
CA THR A 427 36.91 20.72 -17.05
C THR A 427 38.21 20.28 -17.72
N ALA A 428 38.15 19.26 -18.58
CA ALA A 428 39.22 18.93 -19.52
C ALA A 428 38.62 18.73 -20.92
N GLN A 429 39.12 19.49 -21.89
CA GLN A 429 38.74 19.49 -23.30
C GLN A 429 39.35 18.30 -24.09
N PRO A 430 38.87 18.02 -25.32
CA PRO A 430 38.56 16.66 -25.80
C PRO A 430 39.65 16.03 -26.68
N SER A 431 39.70 14.70 -26.70
CA SER A 431 40.31 13.92 -27.78
C SER A 431 39.23 13.52 -28.79
N ALA A 432 39.29 14.11 -29.98
CA ALA A 432 38.39 13.89 -31.10
C ALA A 432 38.63 12.53 -31.78
N ASP A 433 37.54 11.82 -32.07
CA ASP A 433 37.34 11.13 -33.37
C ASP A 433 35.91 10.59 -33.60
N VAL A 434 34.93 10.95 -32.76
CA VAL A 434 33.52 10.61 -32.97
C VAL A 434 32.67 11.83 -32.63
N ASP A 435 31.92 12.35 -33.60
CA ASP A 435 30.96 13.44 -33.36
C ASP A 435 29.76 12.92 -32.54
N PRO A 436 29.62 13.32 -31.26
CA PRO A 436 28.57 12.82 -30.37
C PRO A 436 27.16 13.11 -30.89
N ALA A 437 26.98 14.26 -31.55
CA ALA A 437 25.68 14.68 -32.05
C ALA A 437 25.24 13.79 -33.22
N ARG A 438 26.17 13.46 -34.12
CA ARG A 438 25.92 12.62 -35.29
C ARG A 438 25.63 11.16 -34.93
N VAL A 439 26.30 10.62 -33.90
CA VAL A 439 26.01 9.27 -33.37
C VAL A 439 24.62 9.22 -32.75
N TRP A 440 24.24 10.23 -31.98
CA TRP A 440 22.92 10.29 -31.36
C TRP A 440 21.79 10.44 -32.40
N GLU A 441 22.02 11.23 -33.45
CA GLU A 441 21.08 11.39 -34.56
C GLU A 441 20.84 10.05 -35.30
N GLN A 442 21.91 9.33 -35.64
CA GLN A 442 21.81 8.00 -36.27
C GLN A 442 21.11 6.97 -35.39
N LEU A 443 21.34 7.03 -34.07
CA LEU A 443 20.65 6.16 -33.12
C LEU A 443 19.16 6.49 -33.03
N SER A 444 18.82 7.79 -32.94
CA SER A 444 17.41 8.23 -32.84
C SER A 444 16.59 7.81 -34.06
N ALA A 445 17.21 7.78 -35.25
CA ALA A 445 16.61 7.31 -36.49
C ALA A 445 16.38 5.79 -36.53
N LYS A 446 17.21 4.99 -35.84
CA LYS A 446 17.10 3.53 -35.77
C LYS A 446 16.11 3.02 -34.72
N ILE A 447 15.51 3.89 -33.90
CA ILE A 447 14.50 3.50 -32.91
C ILE A 447 13.24 3.00 -33.65
N PRO A 448 12.77 1.75 -33.40
CA PRO A 448 11.60 1.20 -34.09
C PRO A 448 10.32 2.04 -33.87
N PRO A 449 9.45 2.18 -34.88
CA PRO A 449 8.23 3.00 -34.80
C PRO A 449 7.22 2.49 -33.74
N GLN A 450 7.32 1.21 -33.36
CA GLN A 450 6.51 0.60 -32.29
C GLN A 450 6.83 1.15 -30.89
N LYS A 451 7.98 1.84 -30.71
CA LYS A 451 8.39 2.47 -29.44
C LYS A 451 8.25 3.99 -29.48
N ALA A 452 7.04 4.48 -29.79
CA ALA A 452 6.74 5.92 -29.95
C ALA A 452 7.20 6.78 -28.76
N PHE A 453 6.95 6.34 -27.52
CA PHE A 453 7.35 7.07 -26.30
C PHE A 453 8.87 7.20 -26.12
N LEU A 454 9.63 6.17 -26.51
CA LEU A 454 11.10 6.21 -26.44
C LEU A 454 11.66 7.17 -27.49
N ARG A 455 11.05 7.24 -28.67
CA ARG A 455 11.45 8.17 -29.74
C ARG A 455 11.19 9.63 -29.36
N THR A 456 10.03 9.93 -28.76
CA THR A 456 9.73 11.27 -28.23
C THR A 456 10.72 11.66 -27.13
N SER A 457 11.02 10.74 -26.21
CA SER A 457 11.99 10.98 -25.13
C SER A 457 13.42 11.15 -25.65
N ALA A 458 13.83 10.39 -26.68
CA ALA A 458 15.14 10.51 -27.30
C ALA A 458 15.31 11.82 -28.09
N ALA A 459 14.23 12.35 -28.68
CA ALA A 459 14.22 13.63 -29.39
C ALA A 459 14.38 14.84 -28.43
N ALA A 460 13.84 14.72 -27.21
CA ALA A 460 14.00 15.72 -26.15
C ALA A 460 15.43 15.72 -25.54
N ALA A 461 16.21 14.66 -25.72
CA ALA A 461 17.56 14.59 -25.18
C ALA A 461 18.54 15.57 -25.85
N HIS A 462 19.38 16.22 -25.04
CA HIS A 462 20.51 17.02 -25.47
C HIS A 462 21.81 16.23 -25.30
N VAL A 463 22.63 16.14 -26.35
CA VAL A 463 23.93 15.49 -26.23
C VAL A 463 24.91 16.46 -25.56
N LEU A 464 25.37 16.12 -24.35
CA LEU A 464 26.29 16.94 -23.57
C LEU A 464 27.75 16.68 -23.91
N GLY A 465 28.05 15.52 -24.50
CA GLY A 465 29.39 15.14 -24.95
C GLY A 465 29.70 13.67 -24.68
N ILE A 466 30.98 13.33 -24.86
CA ILE A 466 31.53 11.99 -24.62
C ILE A 466 32.63 12.10 -23.58
N GLU A 467 32.55 11.27 -22.54
CA GLU A 467 33.61 11.07 -21.55
C GLU A 467 34.07 9.61 -21.56
N GLY A 468 35.16 9.32 -22.27
CA GLY A 468 35.67 7.96 -22.44
C GLY A 468 34.69 7.07 -23.22
N ARG A 469 34.12 6.05 -22.55
CA ARG A 469 33.04 5.20 -23.10
C ARG A 469 31.64 5.66 -22.70
N ASN A 470 31.52 6.81 -22.02
CA ASN A 470 30.23 7.33 -21.59
C ASN A 470 29.69 8.35 -22.59
N LEU A 471 28.50 8.12 -23.12
CA LEU A 471 27.74 9.14 -23.84
C LEU A 471 26.84 9.88 -22.83
N LEU A 472 27.05 11.19 -22.71
CA LEU A 472 26.35 12.04 -21.74
C LEU A 472 25.14 12.69 -22.38
N LEU A 473 23.96 12.45 -21.82
CA LEU A 473 22.69 13.05 -22.23
C LEU A 473 22.15 13.97 -21.13
N GLY A 474 21.68 15.13 -21.55
CA GLY A 474 21.08 16.17 -20.74
C GLY A 474 19.61 16.34 -21.06
N PHE A 475 18.79 16.54 -20.04
CA PHE A 475 17.40 16.99 -20.18
C PHE A 475 17.21 18.32 -19.46
N SER A 476 16.30 19.15 -19.97
CA SER A 476 15.86 20.37 -19.27
C SER A 476 15.05 20.01 -18.03
N SER A 477 14.94 20.91 -17.04
CA SER A 477 14.20 20.69 -15.79
C SER A 477 12.71 20.37 -16.04
N ASP A 478 12.13 20.93 -17.11
CA ASP A 478 10.72 20.73 -17.49
C ASP A 478 10.49 19.37 -18.18
N GLU A 479 11.55 18.66 -18.57
CA GLU A 479 11.51 17.40 -19.34
C GLU A 479 11.83 16.17 -18.47
N LYS A 480 11.75 16.30 -17.13
CA LYS A 480 12.08 15.25 -16.16
C LYS A 480 11.32 13.93 -16.39
N ALA A 481 10.07 14.00 -16.83
CA ALA A 481 9.27 12.82 -17.17
C ALA A 481 9.85 12.02 -18.35
N MET A 482 10.40 12.71 -19.36
CA MET A 482 11.05 12.07 -20.51
C MET A 482 12.39 11.45 -20.13
N MET A 483 13.11 12.08 -19.18
CA MET A 483 14.33 11.54 -18.60
C MET A 483 14.08 10.20 -17.88
N GLU A 484 13.03 10.10 -17.07
CA GLU A 484 12.70 8.86 -16.34
C GLU A 484 12.34 7.70 -17.29
N ILE A 485 11.64 8.00 -18.39
CA ILE A 485 11.34 7.02 -19.44
C ILE A 485 12.63 6.51 -20.08
N LEU A 486 13.56 7.41 -20.43
CA LEU A 486 14.82 7.04 -21.07
C LEU A 486 15.82 6.37 -20.10
N GLY A 487 15.75 6.73 -18.82
CA GLY A 487 16.59 6.22 -17.72
C GLY A 487 16.18 4.87 -17.14
N THR A 488 15.02 4.33 -17.55
CA THR A 488 14.59 2.99 -17.14
C THR A 488 15.60 1.94 -17.58
N GLN A 489 15.94 0.98 -16.72
CA GLN A 489 17.01 -0.01 -16.97
C GLN A 489 16.85 -0.78 -18.30
N ALA A 490 15.61 -1.11 -18.68
CA ALA A 490 15.30 -1.79 -19.93
C ALA A 490 15.56 -0.90 -21.17
N ASN A 491 15.21 0.38 -21.10
CA ASN A 491 15.41 1.33 -22.21
C ASN A 491 16.87 1.72 -22.36
N ARG A 492 17.58 1.90 -21.23
CA ARG A 492 19.03 2.14 -21.24
C ARG A 492 19.81 1.00 -21.88
N LYS A 493 19.56 -0.26 -21.47
CA LYS A 493 20.19 -1.44 -22.07
C LYS A 493 19.89 -1.57 -23.57
N PHE A 494 18.64 -1.27 -23.96
CA PHE A 494 18.23 -1.28 -25.37
C PHE A 494 18.97 -0.22 -26.21
N LEU A 495 19.13 1.00 -25.67
CA LEU A 495 19.86 2.07 -26.34
C LEU A 495 21.38 1.80 -26.37
N GLU A 496 21.96 1.22 -25.32
CA GLU A 496 23.36 0.79 -25.29
C GLU A 496 23.64 -0.33 -26.33
N ALA A 497 22.71 -1.27 -26.52
CA ALA A 497 22.80 -2.28 -27.57
C ALA A 497 22.72 -1.66 -28.99
N LEU A 498 21.83 -0.69 -29.20
CA LEU A 498 21.75 0.05 -30.47
C LEU A 498 23.00 0.91 -30.72
N LEU A 499 23.59 1.50 -29.67
CA LEU A 499 24.88 2.23 -29.78
C LEU A 499 26.01 1.30 -30.22
N HIS A 500 26.05 0.07 -29.68
CA HIS A 500 27.01 -0.94 -30.11
C HIS A 500 26.84 -1.29 -31.59
N GLU A 501 25.60 -1.47 -32.06
CA GLU A 501 25.31 -1.77 -33.46
C GLU A 501 25.69 -0.63 -34.42
N VAL A 502 25.52 0.63 -34.00
CA VAL A 502 25.82 1.82 -34.84
C VAL A 502 27.31 2.16 -34.84
N THR A 503 28.00 2.00 -33.71
CA THR A 503 29.37 2.48 -33.53
C THR A 503 30.43 1.37 -33.48
N GLY A 504 30.02 0.11 -33.35
CA GLY A 504 30.91 -1.05 -33.21
C GLY A 504 31.72 -1.08 -31.90
N LYS A 505 31.35 -0.27 -30.90
CA LYS A 505 32.03 -0.14 -29.61
C LYS A 505 31.03 -0.23 -28.47
N ASP A 506 31.47 -0.69 -27.31
CA ASP A 506 30.64 -0.70 -26.09
C ASP A 506 30.58 0.69 -25.45
N TRP A 507 29.38 1.26 -25.41
CA TRP A 507 29.09 2.55 -24.79
C TRP A 507 28.20 2.39 -23.57
N THR A 508 28.37 3.28 -22.59
CA THR A 508 27.49 3.40 -21.43
C THR A 508 26.77 4.73 -21.47
N LEU A 509 25.44 4.74 -21.29
CA LEU A 509 24.64 5.96 -21.34
C LEU A 509 24.54 6.60 -19.96
N LYS A 510 25.04 7.83 -19.80
CA LYS A 510 24.88 8.60 -18.56
C LYS A 510 23.91 9.74 -18.79
N ILE A 511 22.81 9.75 -18.04
CA ILE A 511 21.74 10.73 -18.19
C ILE A 511 21.77 11.66 -16.96
N SER A 512 21.68 12.97 -17.21
CA SER A 512 21.68 14.00 -16.17
C SER A 512 20.66 15.10 -16.50
N VAL A 513 20.21 15.82 -15.48
CA VAL A 513 19.36 17.00 -15.65
C VAL A 513 20.23 18.24 -15.49
N LYS A 514 20.07 19.23 -16.37
CA LYS A 514 20.73 20.54 -16.24
C LYS A 514 19.72 21.66 -16.38
N GLU A 515 19.67 22.55 -15.39
CA GLU A 515 18.76 23.71 -15.35
C GLU A 515 19.07 24.75 -16.44
N GLU A 516 20.27 24.74 -17.01
CA GLU A 516 20.73 25.71 -18.02
C GLU A 516 20.39 25.30 -19.48
N LEU A 517 19.71 24.17 -19.71
CA LEU A 517 19.38 23.70 -21.06
C LEU A 517 18.02 24.26 -21.54
N PRO A 518 17.96 24.92 -22.71
CA PRO A 518 16.69 25.39 -23.26
C PRO A 518 15.78 24.20 -23.60
N PRO A 519 14.48 24.25 -23.25
CA PRO A 519 13.54 23.21 -23.63
C PRO A 519 13.37 23.19 -25.15
N LYS A 520 13.65 22.04 -25.79
CA LYS A 520 13.48 21.88 -27.25
C LYS A 520 12.01 21.95 -27.68
N HIS A 521 11.08 21.76 -26.74
CA HIS A 521 9.67 22.01 -26.94
C HIS A 521 9.29 23.46 -26.59
N SER A 522 9.85 24.43 -27.32
CA SER A 522 9.35 25.83 -27.33
C SER A 522 9.64 26.57 -28.64
N MET A 523 9.19 26.01 -29.76
CA MET A 523 8.85 26.76 -30.99
C MET A 523 7.53 26.18 -31.51
N SER A 524 6.37 26.77 -31.26
CA SER A 524 5.95 28.02 -31.89
C SER A 524 4.79 28.66 -31.12
N SER A 525 5.05 29.78 -30.47
CA SER A 525 3.99 30.71 -30.08
C SER A 525 4.60 32.09 -29.84
N GLN A 526 4.47 33.00 -30.80
CA GLN A 526 3.93 34.34 -30.55
C GLN A 526 3.57 35.07 -31.86
N THR A 527 2.30 35.49 -31.90
CA THR A 527 1.71 36.67 -32.56
C THR A 527 1.71 36.81 -34.07
N GLY A 528 0.53 36.52 -34.65
CA GLY A 528 0.02 37.06 -35.90
C GLY A 528 -1.42 36.59 -36.13
N LYS A 529 -2.41 37.44 -35.82
CA LYS A 529 -3.83 37.17 -36.12
C LYS A 529 -4.04 37.10 -37.64
N SER A 530 -4.23 35.91 -38.19
CA SER A 530 -4.99 35.69 -39.43
C SER A 530 -5.40 34.21 -39.54
N SER A 531 -6.71 33.96 -39.58
CA SER A 531 -7.41 32.78 -40.11
C SER A 531 -6.64 31.46 -40.26
N ARG A 532 -6.68 30.60 -39.23
CA ARG A 532 -6.35 29.16 -39.32
C ARG A 532 -7.62 28.31 -39.54
N THR A 533 -8.31 28.54 -40.64
CA THR A 533 -9.46 27.71 -41.05
C THR A 533 -9.28 27.02 -42.40
N ASP A 534 -8.16 27.22 -43.11
CA ASP A 534 -7.99 26.67 -44.47
C ASP A 534 -6.77 25.77 -44.70
N ASP A 535 -5.82 25.66 -43.77
CA ASP A 535 -4.56 24.89 -44.00
C ASP A 535 -4.70 23.35 -43.91
N PHE A 536 -5.85 22.81 -43.49
CA PHE A 536 -6.06 21.36 -43.39
C PHE A 536 -6.66 20.74 -44.67
N LYS A 537 -7.09 21.58 -45.63
CA LYS A 537 -7.76 21.13 -46.86
C LYS A 537 -6.80 20.50 -47.89
N ASP A 538 -5.52 20.85 -47.79
CA ASP A 538 -4.48 20.41 -48.72
C ASP A 538 -3.55 19.33 -48.14
N ASP A 539 -3.86 18.78 -46.95
CA ASP A 539 -3.10 17.68 -46.38
C ASP A 539 -3.48 16.35 -47.06
N PRO A 540 -2.53 15.65 -47.70
CA PRO A 540 -2.79 14.42 -48.45
C PRO A 540 -3.37 13.29 -47.59
N LEU A 541 -3.06 13.24 -46.28
CA LEU A 541 -3.63 12.25 -45.36
C LEU A 541 -5.09 12.53 -45.03
N ILE A 542 -5.50 13.80 -45.01
CA ILE A 542 -6.88 14.21 -44.70
C ILE A 542 -7.76 13.98 -45.94
N GLN A 543 -7.24 14.23 -47.15
CA GLN A 543 -7.97 13.90 -48.38
C GLN A 543 -8.17 12.38 -48.55
N GLU A 544 -7.15 11.59 -48.25
CA GLU A 544 -7.25 10.12 -48.29
C GLU A 544 -8.26 9.60 -47.26
N ALA A 545 -8.32 10.21 -46.07
CA ALA A 545 -9.34 9.89 -45.06
C ALA A 545 -10.75 10.34 -45.48
N LEU A 546 -10.92 11.49 -46.13
CA LEU A 546 -12.23 11.96 -46.60
C LEU A 546 -12.79 11.08 -47.73
N GLU A 547 -11.94 10.61 -48.65
CA GLU A 547 -12.35 9.65 -49.69
C GLU A 547 -12.69 8.28 -49.11
N MET A 548 -11.92 7.81 -48.13
CA MET A 548 -12.12 6.51 -47.50
C MET A 548 -13.39 6.46 -46.64
N PHE A 549 -13.75 7.57 -45.98
CA PHE A 549 -14.87 7.63 -45.05
C PHE A 549 -16.09 8.43 -45.54
N LYS A 550 -16.04 9.00 -46.76
CA LYS A 550 -17.10 9.86 -47.35
C LYS A 550 -17.56 10.98 -46.41
N GLY A 551 -16.62 11.62 -45.72
CA GLY A 551 -16.89 12.70 -44.77
C GLY A 551 -16.86 14.08 -45.41
N GLU A 552 -17.52 15.06 -44.79
CA GLU A 552 -17.39 16.50 -45.13
C GLU A 552 -16.80 17.27 -43.94
N ILE A 553 -15.87 18.19 -44.21
CA ILE A 553 -15.31 19.08 -43.18
C ILE A 553 -16.29 20.23 -42.92
N ARG A 554 -16.83 20.34 -41.70
CA ARG A 554 -17.56 21.52 -41.24
C ARG A 554 -16.60 22.58 -40.65
N PRO A 555 -16.86 23.87 -40.90
CA PRO A 555 -15.98 24.97 -40.51
C PRO A 555 -15.85 25.16 -38.99
#